data_AF-A0A523RR24-F1
#
_entry.id   AF-A0A523RR24-F1
#
_cell.length_a   1.000
_cell.length_b   1.000
_cell.length_c   1.000
_cell.angle_alpha   90.00
_cell.angle_beta   90.00
_cell.angle_gamma   90.00
#
_symmetry.space_group_name_H-M   'P 1'
#
loop_
_entity.id
_entity.type
_entity.pdbx_description
1 polymer ?
#
loop_
_entity_poly.entity_id
_entity_poly.type
_entity_poly.pdbx_seq_one_letter_code
_entity_poly.pdbx_strand_id
1 'polypeptide(L)'
;MMNRLERFEDWARACMHVRCGFCRDNCPAYSQLKLDSYSAKGKMTILYHMLKGSLHADEIVAERIFACTSCGLCDVACGYNVSDAIQEMKTVLYNQGVALPEGYMKISTKTRESGNPYSADVNEGSQYLQSLPESKLDTAKYTLFLGCTQIYRDREDIAFLLKVLRAAEVSFKILTDPICCGSPAYRVGDESQAHKQAERVNELFMKT
;
A
#
# COMPACT_ATOMS: atom_id res chain seq x y z
N MET A 1 -15.45 -14.73 -3.12
CA MET A 1 -14.48 -13.77 -3.71
C MET A 1 -15.17 -12.55 -4.31
N MET A 2 -16.18 -12.70 -5.18
CA MET A 2 -16.99 -11.58 -5.70
C MET A 2 -17.76 -10.80 -4.61
N ASN A 3 -18.20 -11.49 -3.55
CA ASN A 3 -18.89 -10.90 -2.39
C ASN A 3 -18.16 -9.68 -1.78
N ARG A 4 -16.83 -9.61 -1.92
CA ARG A 4 -16.06 -8.45 -1.44
C ARG A 4 -16.34 -7.17 -2.23
N LEU A 5 -16.61 -7.31 -3.53
CA LEU A 5 -16.87 -6.19 -4.43
C LEU A 5 -18.34 -5.79 -4.45
N GLU A 6 -19.26 -6.68 -4.06
CA GLU A 6 -20.71 -6.44 -4.03
C GLU A 6 -21.09 -5.26 -3.13
N ARG A 7 -20.33 -5.00 -2.05
CA ARG A 7 -20.54 -3.82 -1.18
C ARG A 7 -20.39 -2.47 -1.91
N PHE A 8 -19.79 -2.48 -3.10
CA PHE A 8 -19.60 -1.30 -3.95
C PHE A 8 -20.51 -1.30 -5.18
N GLU A 9 -21.46 -2.23 -5.29
CA GLU A 9 -22.32 -2.36 -6.47
C GLU A 9 -23.09 -1.06 -6.73
N ASP A 10 -23.65 -0.45 -5.69
CA ASP A 10 -24.42 0.79 -5.84
C ASP A 10 -23.55 1.96 -6.33
N TRP A 11 -22.30 2.04 -5.87
CA TRP A 11 -21.35 3.06 -6.33
C TRP A 11 -20.96 2.82 -7.79
N ALA A 12 -20.69 1.58 -8.17
CA ALA A 12 -20.35 1.20 -9.53
C ALA A 12 -21.53 1.44 -10.49
N ARG A 13 -22.75 1.10 -10.06
CA ARG A 13 -24.00 1.37 -10.78
C ARG A 13 -24.21 2.87 -10.94
N ALA A 14 -24.10 3.66 -9.87
CA ALA A 14 -24.24 5.12 -9.94
C ALA A 14 -23.21 5.72 -10.91
N CYS A 15 -21.94 5.34 -10.79
CA CYS A 15 -20.88 5.82 -11.70
C CYS A 15 -21.16 5.46 -13.16
N MET A 16 -21.61 4.23 -13.44
CA MET A 16 -21.89 3.74 -14.79
C MET A 16 -23.09 4.43 -15.45
N HIS A 17 -24.12 4.82 -14.68
CA HIS A 17 -25.32 5.44 -15.22
C HIS A 17 -25.23 6.97 -15.26
N VAL A 18 -24.61 7.61 -14.25
CA VAL A 18 -24.45 9.07 -14.18
C VAL A 18 -23.31 9.56 -15.07
N ARG A 19 -22.18 8.84 -15.08
CA ARG A 19 -21.00 9.12 -15.92
C ARG A 19 -20.45 10.56 -15.84
N CYS A 20 -20.55 11.22 -14.68
CA CYS A 20 -20.16 12.63 -14.51
C CYS A 20 -18.71 12.94 -14.91
N GLY A 21 -17.75 12.10 -14.52
CA GLY A 21 -16.35 12.23 -14.91
C GLY A 21 -15.50 13.20 -14.08
N PHE A 22 -16.00 13.81 -13.00
CA PHE A 22 -15.21 14.77 -12.20
C PHE A 22 -13.88 14.21 -11.65
N CYS A 23 -13.87 12.92 -11.29
CA CYS A 23 -12.65 12.26 -10.81
C CYS A 23 -11.61 12.01 -11.91
N ARG A 24 -11.95 12.20 -13.19
CA ARG A 24 -11.05 12.00 -14.34
C ARG A 24 -10.05 13.15 -14.47
N ASP A 25 -10.49 14.39 -14.24
CA ASP A 25 -9.70 15.59 -14.53
C ASP A 25 -8.43 15.66 -13.68
N ASN A 26 -8.53 15.23 -12.42
CA ASN A 26 -7.41 15.22 -11.48
C ASN A 26 -6.73 13.84 -11.38
N CYS A 27 -7.09 12.85 -12.20
CA CYS A 27 -6.51 11.52 -12.12
C CYS A 27 -5.12 11.49 -12.79
N PRO A 28 -4.03 11.23 -12.03
CA PRO A 28 -2.68 11.22 -12.61
C PRO A 28 -2.50 10.14 -13.68
N ALA A 29 -3.03 8.94 -13.44
CA ALA A 29 -2.96 7.84 -14.39
C ALA A 29 -3.65 8.18 -15.73
N TYR A 30 -4.85 8.77 -15.66
CA TYR A 30 -5.55 9.24 -16.87
C TYR A 30 -4.79 10.38 -17.56
N SER A 31 -4.20 11.31 -16.80
CA SER A 31 -3.45 12.43 -17.36
C SER A 31 -2.32 12.00 -18.29
N GLN A 32 -1.67 10.86 -17.99
CA GLN A 32 -0.57 10.30 -18.76
C GLN A 32 -1.07 9.36 -19.87
N LEU A 33 -2.01 8.48 -19.54
CA LEU A 33 -2.38 7.36 -20.42
C LEU A 33 -3.55 7.66 -21.34
N LYS A 34 -4.33 8.72 -21.05
CA LYS A 34 -5.44 9.27 -21.86
C LYS A 34 -6.58 8.30 -22.25
N LEU A 35 -6.56 7.05 -21.80
CA LEU A 35 -7.68 6.12 -21.92
C LEU A 35 -8.52 6.09 -20.64
N ASP A 36 -9.84 6.15 -20.78
CA ASP A 36 -10.73 6.28 -19.62
C ASP A 36 -10.65 5.08 -18.67
N SER A 37 -10.32 3.87 -19.16
CA SER A 37 -10.10 2.69 -18.33
C SER A 37 -8.98 2.88 -17.27
N TYR A 38 -8.06 3.81 -17.49
CA TYR A 38 -7.06 4.19 -16.50
C TYR A 38 -7.52 5.26 -15.50
N SER A 39 -8.65 5.93 -15.73
CA SER A 39 -9.23 6.86 -14.77
C SER A 39 -9.93 6.13 -13.62
N ALA A 40 -10.21 6.83 -12.52
CA ALA A 40 -11.01 6.27 -11.42
C ALA A 40 -12.43 5.91 -11.89
N LYS A 41 -13.04 6.75 -12.72
CA LYS A 41 -14.33 6.48 -13.38
C LYS A 41 -14.29 5.19 -14.19
N GLY A 42 -13.29 5.02 -15.06
CA GLY A 42 -13.20 3.82 -15.88
C GLY A 42 -13.02 2.55 -15.07
N LYS A 43 -12.32 2.62 -13.93
CA LYS A 43 -12.20 1.50 -12.99
C LYS A 43 -13.54 1.14 -12.34
N MET A 44 -14.37 2.12 -12.00
CA MET A 44 -15.74 1.87 -11.52
C MET A 44 -16.63 1.26 -12.61
N THR A 45 -16.44 1.63 -13.88
CA THR A 45 -17.10 0.97 -15.01
C THR A 45 -16.65 -0.49 -15.15
N ILE A 46 -15.34 -0.76 -15.04
CA ILE A 46 -14.79 -2.12 -15.02
C ILE A 46 -15.40 -2.92 -13.87
N LEU A 47 -15.44 -2.35 -12.66
CA LEU A 47 -16.07 -2.95 -11.49
C LEU A 47 -17.53 -3.32 -11.74
N TYR A 48 -18.32 -2.41 -12.31
CA TYR A 48 -19.71 -2.67 -12.66
C TYR A 48 -19.84 -3.88 -13.60
N HIS A 49 -19.05 -3.92 -14.67
CA HIS A 49 -19.11 -5.01 -15.65
C HIS A 49 -18.60 -6.35 -15.09
N MET A 50 -17.62 -6.32 -14.18
CA MET A 50 -17.18 -7.50 -13.43
C MET A 50 -18.30 -8.03 -12.52
N LEU A 51 -18.99 -7.16 -11.80
CA LEU A 51 -20.13 -7.54 -10.94
C LEU A 51 -21.32 -8.09 -11.74
N LYS A 52 -21.52 -7.62 -12.98
CA LYS A 52 -22.56 -8.15 -13.88
C LYS A 52 -22.14 -9.41 -14.64
N GLY A 53 -20.91 -9.90 -14.44
CA GLY A 53 -20.38 -11.07 -15.15
C GLY A 53 -20.16 -10.85 -16.66
N SER A 54 -20.23 -9.60 -17.12
CA SER A 54 -20.03 -9.22 -18.53
C SER A 54 -18.56 -8.92 -18.87
N LEU A 55 -17.70 -8.81 -17.86
CA LEU A 55 -16.27 -8.64 -17.98
C LEU A 55 -15.58 -9.57 -16.99
N HIS A 56 -14.63 -10.36 -17.46
CA HIS A 56 -13.85 -11.28 -16.63
C HIS A 56 -12.52 -10.65 -16.24
N ALA A 57 -11.97 -11.09 -15.12
CA ALA A 57 -10.65 -10.70 -14.69
C ALA A 57 -9.59 -11.35 -15.61
N ASP A 58 -8.71 -10.51 -16.18
CA ASP A 58 -7.58 -10.92 -17.00
C ASP A 58 -6.42 -9.94 -16.82
N GLU A 59 -5.32 -10.16 -17.54
CA GLU A 59 -4.12 -9.33 -17.51
C GLU A 59 -4.40 -7.88 -17.92
N ILE A 60 -5.32 -7.64 -18.86
CA ILE A 60 -5.66 -6.30 -19.32
C ILE A 60 -6.40 -5.57 -18.20
N VAL A 61 -7.39 -6.20 -17.58
CA VAL A 61 -8.08 -5.65 -16.41
C VAL A 61 -7.08 -5.36 -15.30
N ALA A 62 -6.17 -6.29 -15.01
CA ALA A 62 -5.13 -6.08 -14.00
C ALA A 62 -4.26 -4.86 -14.33
N GLU A 63 -3.78 -4.73 -15.57
CA GLU A 63 -3.02 -3.57 -16.02
C GLU A 63 -3.77 -2.24 -15.76
N ARG A 64 -5.08 -2.19 -16.07
CA ARG A 64 -5.90 -1.00 -15.82
C ARG A 64 -6.07 -0.69 -14.34
N ILE A 65 -6.37 -1.69 -13.51
CA ILE A 65 -6.60 -1.51 -12.07
C ILE A 65 -5.30 -1.10 -11.36
N PHE A 66 -4.19 -1.76 -11.69
CA PHE A 66 -2.88 -1.51 -11.07
C PHE A 66 -2.21 -0.22 -11.53
N ALA A 67 -2.71 0.45 -12.57
CA ALA A 67 -2.31 1.83 -12.87
C ALA A 67 -2.77 2.85 -11.80
N CYS A 68 -3.64 2.46 -10.85
CA CYS A 68 -4.05 3.33 -9.75
C CYS A 68 -2.89 3.58 -8.77
N THR A 69 -2.50 4.85 -8.60
CA THR A 69 -1.49 5.30 -7.64
C THR A 69 -1.99 5.39 -6.19
N SER A 70 -3.28 5.12 -5.96
CA SER A 70 -3.92 5.21 -4.64
C SER A 70 -3.77 6.59 -3.98
N CYS A 71 -3.86 7.67 -4.76
CA CYS A 71 -3.72 9.05 -4.28
C CYS A 71 -4.98 9.65 -3.62
N GLY A 72 -6.15 9.01 -3.77
CA GLY A 72 -7.41 9.45 -3.13
C GLY A 72 -8.11 10.68 -3.74
N LEU A 73 -7.54 11.29 -4.80
CA LEU A 73 -8.15 12.47 -5.44
C LEU A 73 -9.56 12.20 -6.00
N CYS A 74 -9.84 10.95 -6.35
CA CYS A 74 -11.17 10.54 -6.79
C CYS A 74 -12.22 10.62 -5.68
N ASP A 75 -11.85 10.39 -4.43
CA ASP A 75 -12.79 10.35 -3.31
C ASP A 75 -13.25 11.77 -2.97
N VAL A 76 -12.29 12.70 -2.98
CA VAL A 76 -12.54 14.14 -2.85
C VAL A 76 -13.49 14.65 -3.94
N ALA A 77 -13.29 14.22 -5.19
CA ALA A 77 -14.10 14.67 -6.32
C ALA A 77 -15.48 13.99 -6.42
N CYS A 78 -15.64 12.78 -5.85
CA CYS A 78 -16.83 11.94 -6.02
C CYS A 78 -17.81 12.04 -4.85
N GLY A 79 -17.31 12.06 -3.61
CA GLY A 79 -18.12 11.86 -2.39
C GLY A 79 -18.29 10.39 -1.99
N TYR A 80 -17.86 9.44 -2.83
CA TYR A 80 -17.70 8.03 -2.47
C TYR A 80 -16.22 7.66 -2.34
N ASN A 81 -15.90 6.64 -1.53
CA ASN A 81 -14.53 6.12 -1.38
C ASN A 81 -14.15 5.19 -2.55
N VAL A 82 -14.03 5.76 -3.75
CA VAL A 82 -13.65 5.05 -4.97
C VAL A 82 -12.27 4.38 -4.83
N SER A 83 -11.34 4.98 -4.07
CA SER A 83 -10.04 4.37 -3.75
C SER A 83 -10.18 2.99 -3.10
N ASP A 84 -11.16 2.84 -2.19
CA ASP A 84 -11.37 1.60 -1.44
C ASP A 84 -11.90 0.50 -2.35
N ALA A 85 -12.83 0.86 -3.24
CA ALA A 85 -13.32 -0.06 -4.26
C ALA A 85 -12.17 -0.54 -5.16
N ILE A 86 -11.32 0.38 -5.64
CA ILE A 86 -10.16 0.03 -6.48
C ILE A 86 -9.15 -0.83 -5.71
N GLN A 87 -8.91 -0.55 -4.43
CA GLN A 87 -8.02 -1.34 -3.59
C GLN A 87 -8.53 -2.77 -3.44
N GLU A 88 -9.84 -2.96 -3.25
CA GLU A 88 -10.43 -4.31 -3.19
C GLU A 88 -10.40 -5.04 -4.53
N MET A 89 -10.51 -4.31 -5.65
CA MET A 89 -10.29 -4.91 -6.97
C MET A 89 -8.87 -5.46 -7.09
N LYS A 90 -7.84 -4.74 -6.62
CA LYS A 90 -6.45 -5.24 -6.60
C LYS A 90 -6.35 -6.55 -5.82
N THR A 91 -6.97 -6.62 -4.64
CA THR A 91 -6.95 -7.86 -3.84
C THR A 91 -7.71 -9.01 -4.49
N VAL A 92 -8.86 -8.75 -5.11
CA VAL A 92 -9.60 -9.81 -5.84
C VAL A 92 -8.77 -10.35 -7.01
N LEU A 93 -8.12 -9.48 -7.78
CA LEU A 93 -7.24 -9.89 -8.88
C LEU A 93 -6.06 -10.73 -8.38
N TYR A 94 -5.42 -10.32 -7.28
CA TYR A 94 -4.35 -11.08 -6.64
C TYR A 94 -4.83 -12.47 -6.21
N ASN A 95 -5.96 -12.55 -5.50
CA ASN A 95 -6.51 -13.82 -4.98
C ASN A 95 -7.00 -14.76 -6.08
N GLN A 96 -7.40 -14.24 -7.24
CA GLN A 96 -7.76 -15.04 -8.41
C GLN A 96 -6.55 -15.56 -9.19
N GLY A 97 -5.33 -15.17 -8.80
CA GLY A 97 -4.11 -15.61 -9.49
C GLY A 97 -3.95 -15.01 -10.88
N VAL A 98 -4.60 -13.86 -11.15
CA VAL A 98 -4.40 -13.13 -12.41
C VAL A 98 -2.93 -12.70 -12.49
N ALA A 99 -2.32 -12.81 -13.67
CA ALA A 99 -0.96 -12.30 -13.86
C ALA A 99 -0.97 -10.77 -13.70
N LEU A 100 -0.43 -10.30 -12.57
CA LEU A 100 -0.29 -8.90 -12.23
C LEU A 100 1.00 -8.32 -12.86
N PRO A 101 1.10 -7.00 -13.06
CA PRO A 101 2.33 -6.43 -13.62
C PRO A 101 3.55 -6.77 -12.75
N GLU A 102 4.64 -7.19 -13.39
CA GLU A 102 5.81 -7.81 -12.76
C GLU A 102 6.38 -6.99 -11.58
N GLY A 103 6.44 -5.67 -11.74
CA GLY A 103 6.93 -4.76 -10.69
C GLY A 103 6.15 -4.85 -9.39
N TYR A 104 4.82 -5.06 -9.46
CA TYR A 104 3.97 -5.21 -8.27
C TYR A 104 4.15 -6.57 -7.60
N MET A 105 4.32 -7.64 -8.39
CA MET A 105 4.61 -8.97 -7.83
C MET A 105 5.93 -9.00 -7.07
N LYS A 106 6.96 -8.33 -7.61
CA LYS A 106 8.27 -8.20 -6.95
C LYS A 106 8.17 -7.58 -5.55
N ILE A 107 7.30 -6.59 -5.34
CA ILE A 107 7.12 -5.95 -4.03
C ILE A 107 6.74 -6.98 -2.97
N SER A 108 5.71 -7.79 -3.21
CA SER A 108 5.26 -8.77 -2.23
C SER A 108 6.28 -9.90 -2.04
N THR A 109 6.80 -10.45 -3.15
CA THR A 109 7.81 -11.52 -3.11
C THR A 109 9.05 -11.11 -2.33
N LYS A 110 9.60 -9.91 -2.60
CA LYS A 110 10.79 -9.41 -1.89
C LYS A 110 10.52 -9.08 -0.43
N THR A 111 9.34 -8.56 -0.13
CA THR A 111 8.91 -8.36 1.27
C THR A 111 8.87 -9.69 2.02
N ARG A 112 8.44 -10.78 1.37
CA ARG A 112 8.41 -12.13 1.96
C ARG A 112 9.80 -12.71 2.19
N GLU A 113 10.69 -12.56 1.22
CA GLU A 113 12.04 -13.14 1.25
C GLU A 113 12.99 -12.38 2.18
N SER A 114 12.95 -11.05 2.13
CA SER A 114 13.97 -10.18 2.76
C SER A 114 13.43 -9.25 3.85
N GLY A 115 12.12 -9.31 4.12
CA GLY A 115 11.48 -8.40 5.08
C GLY A 115 11.38 -6.95 4.60
N ASN A 116 11.81 -6.63 3.38
CA ASN A 116 11.68 -5.30 2.78
C ASN A 116 11.35 -5.39 1.28
N PRO A 117 10.64 -4.40 0.70
CA PRO A 117 10.25 -4.46 -0.72
C PRO A 117 11.37 -4.06 -1.69
N TYR A 118 12.52 -3.58 -1.19
CA TYR A 118 13.56 -2.94 -1.99
C TYR A 118 14.69 -3.89 -2.41
N SER A 119 14.67 -5.14 -1.95
CA SER A 119 15.81 -6.07 -2.07
C SER A 119 17.09 -5.51 -1.43
N ALA A 120 16.94 -4.66 -0.40
CA ALA A 120 18.07 -4.13 0.35
C ALA A 120 18.61 -5.18 1.32
N ASP A 121 19.90 -5.09 1.64
CA ASP A 121 20.54 -5.97 2.61
C ASP A 121 20.05 -5.66 4.03
N VAL A 122 19.47 -6.67 4.67
CA VAL A 122 18.93 -6.59 6.03
C VAL A 122 20.02 -6.27 7.05
N ASN A 123 21.26 -6.72 6.80
CA ASN A 123 22.37 -6.44 7.69
C ASN A 123 22.73 -4.96 7.70
N GLU A 124 22.68 -4.30 6.54
CA GLU A 124 22.94 -2.86 6.44
C GLU A 124 21.91 -2.06 7.25
N GLY A 125 20.63 -2.40 7.11
CA GLY A 125 19.56 -1.76 7.89
C GLY A 125 19.72 -1.99 9.39
N SER A 126 20.06 -3.22 9.79
CA SER A 126 20.25 -3.58 11.20
C SER A 126 21.45 -2.86 11.81
N GLN A 127 22.58 -2.82 11.11
CA GLN A 127 23.79 -2.11 11.53
C GLN A 127 23.53 -0.61 11.68
N TYR A 128 22.81 0.00 10.73
CA TYR A 128 22.43 1.40 10.83
C TYR A 128 21.58 1.66 12.08
N LEU A 129 20.52 0.87 12.32
CA LEU A 129 19.68 1.04 13.51
C LEU A 129 20.46 0.85 14.81
N GLN A 130 21.35 -0.13 14.87
CA GLN A 130 22.22 -0.39 16.04
C GLN A 130 23.27 0.69 16.29
N SER A 131 23.58 1.53 15.30
CA SER A 131 24.49 2.67 15.45
C SER A 131 23.85 3.83 16.23
N LEU A 132 22.52 3.88 16.30
CA LEU A 132 21.77 4.95 16.95
C LEU A 132 21.85 4.79 18.48
N PRO A 133 22.14 5.85 19.27
CA PRO A 133 22.26 5.74 20.71
C PRO A 133 21.03 5.13 21.39
N GLU A 134 19.83 5.45 20.90
CA GLU A 134 18.54 4.99 21.44
C GLU A 134 18.28 3.50 21.21
N SER A 135 19.07 2.83 20.37
CA SER A 135 18.98 1.38 20.19
C SER A 135 19.61 0.59 21.35
N LYS A 136 20.43 1.26 22.17
CA LYS A 136 21.16 0.65 23.30
C LYS A 136 20.42 0.82 24.63
N LEU A 137 19.26 1.46 24.62
CA LEU A 137 18.46 1.68 25.80
C LEU A 137 17.69 0.42 26.18
N ASP A 138 17.89 -0.05 27.41
CA ASP A 138 17.15 -1.20 27.94
C ASP A 138 15.66 -0.87 28.10
N THR A 139 15.35 0.33 28.61
CA THR A 139 13.98 0.79 28.87
C THR A 139 13.77 2.22 28.37
N ALA A 140 12.53 2.52 27.96
CA ALA A 140 12.08 3.85 27.60
C ALA A 140 10.55 3.93 27.72
N LYS A 141 9.98 5.14 27.76
CA LYS A 141 8.52 5.32 27.79
C LYS A 141 7.85 4.87 26.49
N TYR A 142 8.53 5.02 25.36
CA TYR A 142 8.03 4.66 24.03
C TYR A 142 9.04 3.79 23.27
N THR A 143 8.52 2.98 22.36
CA THR A 143 9.32 2.25 21.37
C THR A 143 9.07 2.87 20.01
N LEU A 144 10.13 3.27 19.32
CA LEU A 144 10.09 3.85 17.99
C LEU A 144 10.39 2.77 16.94
N PHE A 145 9.40 2.52 16.08
CA PHE A 145 9.56 1.72 14.87
C PHE A 145 9.90 2.63 13.69
N LEU A 146 11.09 2.46 13.14
CA LEU A 146 11.50 3.12 11.90
C LEU A 146 11.14 2.20 10.73
N GLY A 147 10.34 2.70 9.79
CA GLY A 147 9.85 1.88 8.69
C GLY A 147 10.94 1.54 7.67
N CYS A 148 10.84 0.39 7.00
CA CYS A 148 11.80 -0.03 5.97
C CYS A 148 12.08 1.04 4.90
N THR A 149 11.09 1.84 4.50
CA THR A 149 11.29 2.96 3.55
C THR A 149 12.26 4.00 4.09
N GLN A 150 12.09 4.43 5.35
CA GLN A 150 13.01 5.38 5.96
C GLN A 150 14.42 4.78 6.09
N ILE A 151 14.51 3.50 6.44
CA ILE A 151 15.81 2.84 6.67
C ILE A 151 16.62 2.69 5.37
N TYR A 152 15.96 2.34 4.26
CA TYR A 152 16.61 1.96 3.00
C TYR A 152 16.49 3.00 1.87
N ARG A 153 15.59 3.98 1.96
CA ARG A 153 15.36 5.00 0.92
C ARG A 153 15.54 6.41 1.45
N ASP A 154 15.00 6.71 2.62
CA ASP A 154 14.92 8.08 3.15
C ASP A 154 15.68 8.21 4.48
N ARG A 155 16.92 7.70 4.53
CA ARG A 155 17.69 7.60 5.78
C ARG A 155 17.98 8.96 6.41
N GLU A 156 18.08 10.01 5.61
CA GLU A 156 18.28 11.39 6.07
C GLU A 156 17.10 11.88 6.93
N ASP A 157 15.87 11.44 6.62
CA ASP A 157 14.66 11.82 7.36
C ASP A 157 14.66 11.31 8.80
N ILE A 158 15.34 10.19 9.05
CA ILE A 158 15.51 9.64 10.40
C ILE A 158 16.25 10.63 11.28
N ALA A 159 17.30 11.28 10.78
CA ALA A 159 18.05 12.26 11.56
C ALA A 159 17.18 13.46 11.97
N PHE A 160 16.31 13.94 11.08
CA PHE A 160 15.38 15.02 11.39
C PHE A 160 14.33 14.60 12.43
N LEU A 161 13.75 13.40 12.29
CA LEU A 161 12.81 12.85 13.27
C LEU A 161 13.45 12.75 14.66
N LEU A 162 14.64 12.15 14.75
CA LEU A 162 15.35 11.99 16.03
C LEU A 162 15.72 13.34 16.64
N LYS A 163 16.12 14.33 15.83
CA LYS A 163 16.38 15.69 16.30
C LYS A 163 15.16 16.30 16.98
N VAL A 164 13.97 16.17 16.37
CA VAL A 164 12.72 16.68 16.94
C VAL A 164 12.37 15.95 18.24
N LEU A 165 12.43 14.62 18.26
CA LEU A 165 12.09 13.83 19.45
C LEU A 165 13.03 14.11 20.63
N ARG A 166 14.33 14.27 20.36
CA ARG A 166 15.33 14.65 21.38
C ARG A 166 15.10 16.05 21.92
N ALA A 167 14.83 17.03 21.04
CA ALA A 167 14.55 18.41 21.45
C ALA A 167 13.24 18.52 22.25
N ALA A 168 12.28 17.63 22.01
CA ALA A 168 11.05 17.51 22.77
C ALA A 168 11.20 16.64 24.04
N GLU A 169 12.42 16.19 24.36
CA GLU A 169 12.74 15.36 25.53
C GLU A 169 11.87 14.09 25.64
N VAL A 170 11.49 13.51 24.50
CA VAL A 170 10.72 12.27 24.45
C VAL A 170 11.63 11.11 24.86
N SER A 171 11.19 10.31 25.84
CA SER A 171 11.88 9.05 26.21
C SER A 171 11.47 7.93 25.26
N PHE A 172 12.35 7.56 24.33
CA PHE A 172 12.10 6.46 23.39
C PHE A 172 13.33 5.57 23.17
N LYS A 173 13.10 4.28 22.89
CA LYS A 173 14.10 3.32 22.39
C LYS A 173 13.76 2.93 20.96
N ILE A 174 14.75 2.50 20.18
CA ILE A 174 14.58 2.14 18.76
C ILE A 174 14.57 0.62 18.57
N LEU A 175 13.62 0.12 17.77
CA LEU A 175 13.65 -1.27 17.28
C LEU A 175 14.77 -1.45 16.25
N THR A 176 15.55 -2.51 16.39
CA THR A 176 16.75 -2.75 15.57
C THR A 176 16.57 -3.74 14.42
N ASP A 177 15.39 -4.36 14.27
CA ASP A 177 15.06 -5.22 13.14
C ASP A 177 14.39 -4.39 12.02
N PRO A 178 15.03 -4.21 10.86
CA PRO A 178 14.62 -3.25 9.82
C PRO A 178 13.52 -3.82 8.90
N ILE A 179 12.37 -4.16 9.49
CA ILE A 179 11.30 -4.88 8.81
C ILE A 179 10.28 -3.94 8.16
N CYS A 180 9.59 -4.44 7.15
CA CYS A 180 8.48 -3.76 6.51
C CYS A 180 7.23 -3.83 7.38
N CYS A 181 6.41 -2.77 7.38
CA CYS A 181 5.10 -2.77 8.03
C CYS A 181 4.01 -3.51 7.25
N GLY A 182 4.32 -4.04 6.06
CA GLY A 182 3.36 -4.72 5.19
C GLY A 182 2.53 -3.80 4.28
N SER A 183 2.56 -2.48 4.46
CA SER A 183 1.79 -1.54 3.63
C SER A 183 2.01 -1.71 2.11
N PRO A 184 3.25 -1.90 1.61
CA PRO A 184 3.47 -2.17 0.18
C PRO A 184 2.79 -3.46 -0.30
N ALA A 185 2.83 -4.54 0.49
CA ALA A 185 2.16 -5.79 0.16
C ALA A 185 0.63 -5.62 0.08
N TYR A 186 0.05 -4.88 1.04
CA TYR A 186 -1.37 -4.53 1.03
C TYR A 186 -1.73 -3.77 -0.26
N ARG A 187 -0.97 -2.74 -0.63
CA ARG A 187 -1.21 -1.89 -1.82
C ARG A 187 -1.13 -2.64 -3.15
N VAL A 188 -0.49 -3.82 -3.18
CA VAL A 188 -0.46 -4.70 -4.37
C VAL A 188 -1.51 -5.82 -4.32
N GLY A 189 -2.38 -5.83 -3.32
CA GLY A 189 -3.45 -6.81 -3.15
C GLY A 189 -3.07 -8.05 -2.34
N ASP A 190 -1.82 -8.17 -1.87
CA ASP A 190 -1.38 -9.31 -1.05
C ASP A 190 -1.63 -9.04 0.44
N GLU A 191 -2.90 -9.14 0.85
CA GLU A 191 -3.32 -8.97 2.24
C GLU A 191 -2.71 -10.00 3.19
N SER A 192 -2.51 -11.23 2.71
CA SER A 192 -1.89 -12.30 3.49
C SER A 192 -0.47 -11.92 3.90
N GLN A 193 0.32 -11.45 2.93
CA GLN A 193 1.68 -10.98 3.21
C GLN A 193 1.68 -9.71 4.07
N ALA A 194 0.74 -8.78 3.85
CA ALA A 194 0.61 -7.60 4.69
C ALA A 194 0.35 -7.96 6.15
N HIS A 195 -0.56 -8.91 6.40
CA HIS A 195 -0.89 -9.37 7.75
C HIS A 195 0.31 -10.03 8.43
N LYS A 196 1.02 -10.92 7.73
CA LYS A 196 2.24 -11.56 8.25
C LYS A 196 3.31 -10.56 8.68
N GLN A 197 3.48 -9.46 7.93
CA GLN A 197 4.41 -8.40 8.31
C GLN A 197 3.92 -7.63 9.53
N ALA A 198 2.63 -7.33 9.61
CA ALA A 198 2.04 -6.67 10.78
C ALA A 198 2.18 -7.52 12.05
N GLU A 199 1.99 -8.84 11.96
CA GLU A 199 2.24 -9.78 13.07
C GLU A 199 3.70 -9.73 13.50
N ARG A 200 4.66 -9.77 12.56
CA ARG A 200 6.08 -9.66 12.87
C ARG A 200 6.43 -8.33 13.55
N VAL A 201 5.85 -7.21 13.12
CA VAL A 201 6.01 -5.91 13.79
C VAL A 201 5.47 -5.98 15.21
N ASN A 202 4.27 -6.52 15.42
CA ASN A 202 3.70 -6.68 16.76
C ASN A 202 4.61 -7.51 17.67
N GLU A 203 5.16 -8.62 17.18
CA GLU A 203 6.10 -9.46 17.93
C GLU A 203 7.37 -8.69 18.35
N LEU A 204 7.84 -7.73 17.56
CA LEU A 204 8.96 -6.87 17.95
C LEU A 204 8.59 -5.95 19.12
N PHE A 205 7.40 -5.34 19.08
CA PHE A 205 6.92 -4.48 20.17
C PHE A 205 6.66 -5.25 21.46
N MET A 206 6.22 -6.51 21.40
CA MET A 206 6.00 -7.34 22.59
C MET A 206 7.30 -7.72 23.33
N LYS A 207 8.47 -7.49 22.71
CA LYS A 207 9.79 -7.76 23.29
C LYS A 207 10.45 -6.51 23.90
N THR A 208 9.83 -5.34 23.80
CA THR A 208 10.40 -4.06 24.29
C THR A 208 9.86 -3.65 25.64
#